data_AF-A0A973SCU7-F1
#
_entry.id   AF-A0A973SCU7-F1
#
_cell.length_a   1.000
_cell.length_b   1.000
_cell.length_c   1.000
_cell.angle_alpha   90.00
_cell.angle_beta   90.00
_cell.angle_gamma   90.00
#
_symmetry.space_group_name_H-M   'P 1'
#
loop_
_entity.id
_entity.type
_entity.pdbx_description
1 polymer ?
#
loop_
_entity_poly.entity_id
_entity_poly.type
_entity_poly.pdbx_seq_one_letter_code
_entity_poly.pdbx_strand_id
1 'polypeptide(L)'
;TVAFFQQLGLEERRRMDNEAGRFTLIFLGVPGDEGGEVELTHNWDESGYDGGRNFGHLAYQVDDIYETCRRLMEAGVTINRPPRDGRMAFVRTPDQISVELLQKGAALEPAEPWASMPNTGSW
;
A
#
# COMPACT_ATOMS: atom_id res chain seq x y z
N THR A 1 0.44 -9.49 -3.53
CA THR A 1 -0.06 -8.44 -2.61
C THR A 1 0.56 -8.45 -1.23
N VAL A 2 0.74 -9.60 -0.56
CA VAL A 2 1.46 -9.66 0.74
C VAL A 2 2.84 -8.98 0.69
N ALA A 3 3.67 -9.32 -0.30
CA ALA A 3 4.99 -8.71 -0.47
C ALA A 3 4.94 -7.17 -0.61
N PHE A 4 3.89 -6.62 -1.23
CA PHE A 4 3.71 -5.17 -1.34
C PHE A 4 3.52 -4.53 0.04
N PHE A 5 2.65 -5.09 0.88
CA PHE A 5 2.43 -4.58 2.24
C PHE A 5 3.69 -4.75 3.12
N GLN A 6 4.46 -5.80 2.91
CA GLN A 6 5.77 -5.96 3.57
C GLN A 6 6.77 -4.88 3.15
N GLN A 7 6.76 -4.44 1.88
CA GLN A 7 7.57 -3.29 1.44
C GLN A 7 7.11 -1.96 2.06
N LEU A 8 5.84 -1.86 2.48
CA LEU A 8 5.34 -0.76 3.31
C LEU A 8 5.70 -0.90 4.78
N GLY A 9 6.26 -2.04 5.19
CA GLY A 9 6.67 -2.32 6.57
C GLY A 9 5.61 -3.01 7.42
N LEU A 10 4.48 -3.45 6.85
CA LEU A 10 3.49 -4.26 7.57
C LEU A 10 4.03 -5.67 7.77
N GLU A 11 3.68 -6.29 8.90
CA GLU A 11 3.99 -7.68 9.22
C GLU A 11 2.74 -8.55 9.18
N GLU A 12 2.92 -9.81 8.76
CA GLU A 12 1.85 -10.81 8.84
C GLU A 12 1.66 -11.17 10.31
N ARG A 13 0.46 -10.90 10.82
CA ARG A 13 0.08 -11.18 12.22
C ARG A 13 -0.47 -12.58 12.37
N ARG A 14 -1.30 -12.99 11.41
CA ARG A 14 -1.96 -14.30 11.40
C ARG A 14 -2.41 -14.69 10.01
N ARG A 15 -2.54 -16.00 9.82
CA ARG A 15 -3.04 -16.63 8.61
C ARG A 15 -3.95 -17.80 8.99
N MET A 16 -5.03 -17.96 8.25
CA MET A 16 -5.97 -19.05 8.44
C MET A 16 -6.42 -19.59 7.09
N ASP A 17 -6.34 -20.90 6.94
CA ASP A 17 -6.91 -21.62 5.82
C ASP A 17 -8.27 -22.19 6.21
N ASN A 18 -9.24 -22.14 5.30
CA ASN A 18 -10.52 -22.79 5.44
C ASN A 18 -10.74 -23.74 4.26
N GLU A 19 -10.45 -25.03 4.46
CA GLU A 19 -10.57 -26.03 3.41
C GLU A 19 -12.01 -26.21 2.91
N ALA A 20 -13.00 -26.16 3.80
CA ALA A 20 -14.40 -26.32 3.44
C ALA A 20 -14.92 -25.11 2.62
N GLY A 21 -14.48 -23.90 2.97
CA GLY A 21 -14.80 -22.66 2.26
C GLY A 21 -13.89 -22.37 1.07
N ARG A 22 -12.77 -23.09 0.92
CA ARG A 22 -11.75 -22.95 -0.13
C ARG A 22 -11.16 -21.54 -0.23
N PHE A 23 -10.70 -21.00 0.90
CA PHE A 23 -10.00 -19.72 0.95
C PHE A 23 -8.91 -19.68 2.02
N THR A 24 -7.97 -18.74 1.86
CA THR A 24 -6.98 -18.33 2.86
C THR A 24 -7.24 -16.88 3.25
N LEU A 25 -7.24 -16.59 4.56
CA LEU A 25 -7.22 -15.24 5.10
C LEU A 25 -5.82 -14.90 5.61
N ILE A 26 -5.33 -13.71 5.30
CA ILE A 26 -4.00 -13.22 5.72
C ILE A 26 -4.19 -11.84 6.32
N PHE A 27 -3.75 -11.64 7.55
CA PHE A 27 -3.93 -10.40 8.29
C PHE A 27 -2.57 -9.72 8.47
N LEU A 28 -2.49 -8.47 8.01
CA LEU A 28 -1.27 -7.68 8.01
C LEU A 28 -1.50 -6.42 8.85
N GLY A 29 -0.55 -6.07 9.71
CA GLY A 29 -0.65 -4.90 10.58
C GLY A 29 0.67 -4.14 10.68
N VAL A 30 0.59 -2.90 11.15
CA VAL A 30 1.79 -2.09 11.44
C VAL A 30 2.51 -2.68 12.66
N PRO A 31 3.83 -2.91 12.64
CA PRO A 31 4.57 -3.45 13.78
C PRO A 31 4.36 -2.62 15.05
N GLY A 32 4.05 -3.29 16.16
CA GLY A 32 3.77 -2.64 17.45
C GLY A 32 2.40 -1.95 17.58
N ASP A 33 1.60 -1.88 16.51
CA ASP A 33 0.20 -1.48 16.56
C ASP A 33 -0.67 -2.73 16.79
N GLU A 34 -1.45 -2.75 17.88
CA GLU A 34 -2.39 -3.84 18.20
C GLU A 34 -3.81 -3.57 17.66
N GLY A 35 -4.02 -2.43 17.00
CA GLY A 35 -5.32 -2.03 16.48
C GLY A 35 -5.59 -2.51 15.06
N GLY A 36 -5.11 -1.75 14.08
CA GLY A 36 -5.56 -1.86 12.68
C GLY A 36 -4.89 -3.00 11.89
N GLU A 37 -5.70 -3.92 11.36
CA GLU A 37 -5.28 -4.94 10.39
C GLU A 37 -5.92 -4.69 9.02
N VAL A 38 -5.17 -4.97 7.95
CA VAL A 38 -5.75 -5.25 6.63
C VAL A 38 -5.87 -6.77 6.46
N GLU A 39 -7.08 -7.23 6.18
CA GLU A 39 -7.36 -8.62 5.84
C GLU A 39 -7.32 -8.80 4.33
N LEU A 40 -6.53 -9.76 3.86
CA LEU A 40 -6.52 -10.22 2.49
C LEU A 40 -7.18 -11.59 2.41
N THR A 41 -8.15 -11.72 1.52
CA THR A 41 -8.82 -12.99 1.21
C THR A 41 -8.31 -13.52 -0.12
N HIS A 42 -7.74 -14.72 -0.10
CA HIS A 42 -7.39 -15.47 -1.29
C HIS A 42 -8.35 -16.66 -1.44
N ASN A 43 -9.36 -16.50 -2.29
CA ASN A 43 -10.22 -17.61 -2.72
C ASN A 43 -9.43 -18.53 -3.66
N TRP A 44 -9.36 -19.82 -3.36
CA TRP A 44 -8.46 -20.77 -4.04
C TRP A 44 -8.89 -21.10 -5.47
N ASP A 45 -10.20 -21.04 -5.73
CA ASP A 45 -10.78 -21.41 -7.01
C ASP A 45 -11.20 -20.19 -7.86
N GLU A 46 -10.93 -18.98 -7.37
CA GLU A 46 -11.22 -17.73 -8.09
C GLU A 46 -9.91 -17.07 -8.55
N SER A 47 -9.96 -16.46 -9.73
CA SER A 47 -8.84 -15.70 -10.27
C SER A 47 -9.33 -14.45 -10.97
N GLY A 48 -8.68 -13.32 -10.70
CA GLY A 48 -9.05 -12.03 -11.27
C GLY A 48 -10.23 -11.41 -10.50
N TYR A 49 -9.98 -10.23 -9.95
CA TYR A 49 -11.02 -9.40 -9.35
C TYR A 49 -11.12 -8.12 -10.17
N ASP A 50 -12.36 -7.71 -10.47
CA ASP A 50 -12.60 -6.42 -11.07
C ASP A 50 -12.45 -5.31 -10.02
N GLY A 51 -11.96 -4.15 -10.45
CA GLY A 51 -11.95 -2.96 -9.62
C GLY A 51 -13.36 -2.36 -9.45
N GLY A 52 -13.58 -1.67 -8.34
CA GLY A 52 -14.79 -0.88 -8.08
C GLY A 52 -14.45 0.56 -7.67
N ARG A 53 -15.36 1.52 -7.93
CA ARG A 53 -15.21 2.93 -7.51
C ARG A 53 -15.79 3.25 -6.13
N ASN A 54 -16.31 2.24 -5.43
CA ASN A 54 -16.97 2.39 -4.14
C ASN A 54 -15.98 2.42 -2.96
N PHE A 55 -14.79 1.82 -3.13
CA PHE A 55 -13.71 1.86 -2.14
C PHE A 55 -12.66 2.86 -2.58
N GLY A 56 -12.36 3.86 -1.73
CA GLY A 56 -11.41 4.92 -2.04
C GLY A 56 -9.96 4.41 -2.01
N HIS A 57 -9.44 4.16 -0.81
CA HIS A 57 -8.09 3.67 -0.59
C HIS A 57 -7.89 3.28 0.88
N LEU A 58 -6.78 2.60 1.16
CA LEU A 58 -6.18 2.53 2.49
C LEU A 58 -5.16 3.66 2.66
N ALA A 59 -5.01 4.21 3.85
CA ALA A 59 -4.02 5.25 4.13
C ALA A 59 -3.08 4.82 5.25
N TYR A 60 -1.78 5.03 5.05
CA TYR A 60 -0.74 4.74 6.04
C TYR A 60 0.14 5.97 6.26
N GLN A 61 0.49 6.21 7.52
CA GLN A 61 1.51 7.19 7.85
C GLN A 61 2.90 6.54 7.78
N VAL A 62 3.87 7.29 7.28
CA VAL A 62 5.27 6.86 7.13
C VAL A 62 6.20 7.90 7.73
N ASP A 63 7.31 7.47 8.32
CA ASP A 63 8.24 8.38 9.00
C ASP A 63 9.00 9.27 8.02
N ASP A 64 9.33 8.78 6.82
CA ASP A 64 9.90 9.55 5.72
C ASP A 64 9.24 9.12 4.39
N ILE A 65 8.47 10.03 3.79
CA ILE A 65 7.73 9.74 2.57
C ILE A 65 8.64 9.60 1.34
N TYR A 66 9.77 10.31 1.29
CA TYR A 66 10.71 10.23 0.17
C TYR A 66 11.49 8.93 0.20
N GLU A 67 11.99 8.52 1.38
CA GLU A 67 12.66 7.23 1.54
C GLU A 67 11.70 6.08 1.22
N THR A 68 10.45 6.17 1.73
CA THR A 68 9.44 5.14 1.46
C THR A 68 9.13 5.04 -0.04
N CYS A 69 8.88 6.18 -0.71
CA CYS A 69 8.61 6.16 -2.16
C CYS A 69 9.81 5.64 -2.95
N ARG A 70 11.05 5.99 -2.57
CA ARG A 70 12.27 5.46 -3.20
C ARG A 70 12.35 3.94 -3.05
N ARG A 71 12.17 3.40 -1.83
CA ARG A 71 12.20 1.95 -1.57
C ARG A 71 11.13 1.21 -2.39
N LEU A 72 9.94 1.77 -2.47
CA LEU A 72 8.85 1.21 -3.28
C LEU A 72 9.21 1.21 -4.78
N MET A 73 9.75 2.29 -5.31
CA MET A 73 10.22 2.34 -6.70
C MET A 73 11.32 1.31 -6.99
N GLU A 74 12.29 1.17 -6.09
CA GLU A 74 13.37 0.17 -6.21
C GLU A 74 12.82 -1.27 -6.18
N ALA A 75 11.72 -1.50 -5.47
CA ALA A 75 10.98 -2.76 -5.46
C ALA A 75 10.03 -2.95 -6.67
N GLY A 76 10.05 -2.03 -7.64
CA GLY A 76 9.24 -2.11 -8.86
C GLY A 76 7.81 -1.58 -8.72
N VAL A 77 7.47 -0.93 -7.60
CA VAL A 77 6.15 -0.30 -7.40
C VAL A 77 6.13 1.05 -8.12
N THR A 78 5.09 1.28 -8.92
CA THR A 78 4.87 2.58 -9.56
C THR A 78 4.35 3.59 -8.55
N ILE A 79 4.97 4.77 -8.50
CA ILE A 79 4.44 5.92 -7.77
C ILE A 79 3.43 6.63 -8.67
N ASN A 80 2.14 6.37 -8.45
CA ASN A 80 1.07 6.89 -9.30
C ASN A 80 0.91 8.40 -9.13
N ARG A 81 0.99 8.88 -7.89
CA ARG A 81 1.08 10.31 -7.57
C ARG A 81 2.30 10.53 -6.67
N PRO A 82 3.35 11.22 -7.13
CA PRO A 82 4.53 11.46 -6.33
C PRO A 82 4.30 12.52 -5.23
N PRO A 83 5.07 12.46 -4.13
CA PRO A 83 4.96 13.40 -3.00
C PRO A 83 5.54 14.78 -3.30
N ARG A 84 4.96 15.48 -4.30
CA ARG A 84 5.44 16.82 -4.74
C ARG A 84 5.45 17.85 -3.63
N ASP A 85 4.48 17.74 -2.73
CA ASP A 85 4.29 18.62 -1.58
C ASP A 85 5.02 18.13 -0.32
N GLY A 86 5.79 17.05 -0.42
CA GLY A 86 6.46 16.40 0.71
C GLY A 86 5.48 15.84 1.76
N ARG A 87 4.20 15.71 1.42
CA ARG A 87 3.15 15.29 2.36
C ARG A 87 2.50 13.98 1.98
N MET A 88 2.19 13.79 0.70
CA MET A 88 1.25 12.75 0.27
C MET A 88 1.66 12.11 -1.06
N ALA A 89 1.60 10.79 -1.13
CA ALA A 89 1.80 10.03 -2.35
C ALA A 89 0.69 8.98 -2.53
N PHE A 90 0.45 8.55 -3.77
CA PHE A 90 -0.38 7.38 -4.06
C PHE A 90 0.41 6.32 -4.81
N VAL A 91 0.22 5.08 -4.37
CA VAL A 91 0.68 3.85 -5.02
C VAL A 91 -0.49 2.88 -5.11
N ARG A 92 -0.31 1.78 -5.85
CA ARG A 92 -1.30 0.71 -5.92
C ARG A 92 -0.70 -0.64 -5.61
N THR A 93 -1.51 -1.49 -4.99
CA THR A 93 -1.20 -2.93 -4.86
C THR A 93 -1.21 -3.60 -6.24
N PRO A 94 -0.62 -4.81 -6.38
CA PRO A 94 -0.76 -5.60 -7.60
C PRO A 94 -2.21 -5.90 -8.00
N ASP A 95 -3.12 -5.95 -7.02
CA ASP A 95 -4.57 -6.15 -7.24
C ASP A 95 -5.29 -4.81 -7.47
N GLN A 96 -4.55 -3.76 -7.82
CA GLN A 96 -5.07 -2.45 -8.19
C GLN A 96 -5.81 -1.70 -7.07
N ILE A 97 -5.60 -2.03 -5.79
CA ILE A 97 -6.14 -1.25 -4.67
C ILE A 97 -5.24 -0.04 -4.42
N SER A 98 -5.85 1.15 -4.35
CA SER A 98 -5.13 2.40 -4.06
C SER A 98 -4.70 2.48 -2.60
N VAL A 99 -3.46 2.92 -2.39
CA VAL A 99 -2.88 3.15 -1.06
C VAL A 99 -2.28 4.56 -1.02
N GLU A 100 -2.77 5.36 -0.08
CA GLU A 100 -2.27 6.69 0.24
C GLU A 100 -1.14 6.59 1.28
N LEU A 101 -0.02 7.23 1.00
CA LEU A 101 1.08 7.39 1.94
C LEU A 101 1.10 8.82 2.43
N LEU A 102 1.11 9.01 3.75
CA LEU A 102 1.15 10.31 4.39
C LEU A 102 2.42 10.44 5.22
N GLN A 103 3.15 11.53 5.03
CA GLN A 103 4.27 11.89 5.90
C GLN A 103 3.76 12.00 7.35
N LYS A 104 4.46 11.43 8.31
CA LYS A 104 4.18 11.65 9.73
C LYS A 104 4.67 13.05 10.14
N GLY A 105 3.87 13.77 10.93
CA GLY A 105 4.22 15.12 11.36
C GLY A 105 3.94 16.19 10.30
N ALA A 106 4.88 17.12 10.08
CA ALA A 106 4.77 18.15 9.05
C ALA A 106 5.12 17.62 7.66
N ALA A 107 4.76 18.35 6.60
CA ALA A 107 5.28 18.06 5.26
C ALA A 107 6.79 18.27 5.21
N LEU A 108 7.50 17.45 4.43
CA LEU A 108 8.90 17.69 4.11
C LEU A 108 9.02 18.81 3.06
N GLU A 109 10.17 19.47 3.00
CA GLU A 109 10.44 20.45 1.95
C GLU A 109 10.43 19.77 0.57
N PRO A 110 9.80 20.38 -0.46
CA PRO A 110 9.77 19.83 -1.81
C PRO A 110 11.18 19.48 -2.32
N ALA A 111 11.36 18.25 -2.79
CA ALA A 111 12.64 17.74 -3.28
C ALA A 111 12.52 17.06 -4.65
N GLU A 112 13.58 17.16 -5.46
CA GLU A 112 13.70 16.40 -6.71
C GLU A 112 14.11 14.94 -6.43
N PRO A 113 13.65 13.96 -7.24
CA PRO A 113 12.85 14.12 -8.46
C PRO A 113 11.34 14.29 -8.19
N TRP A 114 10.89 14.21 -6.93
CA TRP A 114 9.47 14.12 -6.58
C TRP A 114 8.68 15.35 -7.01
N ALA A 115 9.24 16.54 -6.79
CA ALA A 115 8.60 17.82 -7.10
C ALA A 115 8.22 17.95 -8.58
N SER A 116 9.08 17.49 -9.49
CA SER A 116 8.85 17.58 -10.94
C SER A 116 8.21 16.32 -11.56
N MET A 117 8.20 15.18 -10.85
CA MET A 117 7.71 13.92 -11.40
C MET A 117 6.21 13.99 -11.75
N PRO A 118 5.80 13.61 -12.98
CA PRO A 118 4.40 13.59 -13.39
C PRO A 118 3.63 12.44 -12.70
N ASN A 119 2.30 12.51 -12.72
CA ASN A 119 1.50 11.37 -12.29
C ASN A 119 1.60 10.25 -13.33
N THR A 120 1.53 9.01 -12.87
CA THR A 120 1.56 7.81 -13.74
C THR A 120 0.31 6.97 -13.53
N GLY A 121 -0.40 6.68 -14.62
CA GLY A 121 -1.60 5.84 -14.58
C GLY A 121 -2.78 6.49 -13.85
N SER A 122 -3.53 5.69 -13.11
CA SER A 122 -4.66 6.11 -12.27
C SER A 122 -4.38 5.78 -10.81
N TRP A 123 -4.89 6.60 -9.89
CA TRP A 123 -4.76 6.46 -8.44
C TRP A 123 -6.09 6.70 -7.75
#